data_AF-A0A9D6V9S9-F1
#
_entry.id   AF-A0A9D6V9S9-F1
#
_cell.length_a   1.000
_cell.length_b   1.000
_cell.length_c   1.000
_cell.angle_alpha   90.00
_cell.angle_beta   90.00
_cell.angle_gamma   90.00
#
_symmetry.space_group_name_H-M   'P 1'
#
loop_
_entity.id
_entity.type
_entity.pdbx_description
1 polymer ?
#
loop_
_entity_poly.entity_id
_entity_poly.type
_entity_poly.pdbx_seq_one_letter_code
_entity_poly.pdbx_strand_id
1 'polypeptide(L)'
;MRCPTCHWAMVSTSSQVIEDEKGTMTITRWRCRPCHETAEEIRLSPGYRGSDSTRIRYAVASRPASHVTVPRRVGAKRGTCTYAGAI
;
A
#
# COMPACT_ATOMS: atom_id res chain seq x y z
N MET A 1 -7.42 -10.62 11.30
CA MET A 1 -6.06 -11.17 11.09
C MET A 1 -5.15 -10.67 12.22
N ARG A 2 -4.08 -11.38 12.61
CA ARG A 2 -3.06 -10.85 13.55
C ARG A 2 -1.85 -10.33 12.78
N CYS A 3 -1.30 -9.20 13.21
CA CYS A 3 -0.10 -8.63 12.62
C CYS A 3 1.12 -9.54 12.91
N PRO A 4 1.94 -9.89 11.90
CA PRO A 4 3.13 -10.71 12.13
C PRO A 4 4.21 -9.97 12.95
N THR A 5 4.21 -8.63 12.92
CA THR A 5 5.25 -7.79 13.54
C THR A 5 4.95 -7.47 15.01
N CYS A 6 3.74 -6.96 15.31
CA CYS A 6 3.39 -6.54 16.68
C CYS A 6 2.32 -7.42 17.34
N HIS A 7 1.83 -8.46 16.65
CA HIS A 7 0.81 -9.40 17.13
C HIS A 7 -0.58 -8.81 17.44
N TRP A 8 -0.77 -7.50 17.31
CA TRP A 8 -2.07 -6.84 17.41
C TRP A 8 -3.02 -7.26 16.30
N ALA A 9 -4.32 -7.14 16.57
CA ALA A 9 -5.36 -7.35 15.57
C ALA A 9 -5.22 -6.34 14.43
N MET A 10 -5.24 -6.84 13.19
CA MET A 10 -5.30 -6.01 11.99
C MET A 10 -6.76 -5.78 11.60
N VAL A 11 -7.02 -4.58 11.08
CA VAL A 11 -8.34 -4.14 10.63
C VAL A 11 -8.42 -4.30 9.11
N SER A 12 -9.56 -4.82 8.62
CA SER A 12 -9.84 -4.86 7.18
C SER A 12 -10.00 -3.44 6.64
N THR A 13 -9.28 -3.10 5.58
CA THR A 13 -9.38 -1.78 4.93
C THR A 13 -10.16 -1.82 3.62
N SER A 14 -10.15 -2.96 2.93
CA SER A 14 -10.95 -3.17 1.73
C SER A 14 -11.15 -4.67 1.50
N SER A 15 -12.24 -5.02 0.84
CA SER A 15 -12.50 -6.38 0.39
C SER A 15 -13.01 -6.33 -1.04
N GLN A 16 -12.44 -7.15 -1.91
CA GLN A 16 -12.87 -7.33 -3.28
C GLN A 16 -13.33 -8.78 -3.45
N VAL A 17 -14.48 -8.98 -4.07
CA VAL A 17 -15.01 -10.29 -4.44
C VAL A 17 -14.97 -10.38 -5.96
N ILE A 18 -14.45 -11.49 -6.47
CA ILE A 18 -14.36 -11.82 -7.89
C ILE A 18 -15.09 -13.15 -8.05
N GLU A 19 -16.06 -13.19 -8.93
CA GLU A 19 -16.83 -14.39 -9.27
C GLU A 19 -16.53 -14.77 -10.71
N ASP A 20 -16.23 -16.06 -10.94
CA ASP A 20 -16.00 -16.64 -12.25
C ASP A 20 -16.59 -18.06 -12.34
N GLU A 21 -16.39 -18.72 -13.48
CA GLU A 21 -16.86 -20.10 -13.70
C GLU A 21 -16.27 -21.11 -12.69
N LYS A 22 -15.15 -20.79 -12.04
CA LYS A 22 -14.48 -21.63 -11.03
C LYS A 22 -14.98 -21.35 -9.61
N GLY A 23 -15.75 -20.28 -9.42
CA GLY A 23 -16.41 -19.91 -8.18
C GLY A 23 -16.01 -18.53 -7.69
N THR A 24 -15.77 -18.38 -6.40
CA THR A 24 -15.56 -17.09 -5.76
C THR A 24 -14.14 -16.96 -5.21
N MET A 25 -13.45 -15.90 -5.61
CA MET A 25 -12.20 -15.43 -5.02
C MET A 25 -12.46 -14.14 -4.24
N THR A 26 -12.08 -14.10 -2.97
CA THR A 26 -12.13 -12.90 -2.14
C THR A 26 -10.73 -12.44 -1.76
N ILE A 27 -10.40 -11.19 -2.05
CA ILE A 27 -9.15 -10.54 -1.66
C ILE A 27 -9.47 -9.49 -0.61
N THR A 28 -8.98 -9.69 0.62
CA THR A 28 -9.15 -8.75 1.73
C THR A 28 -7.82 -8.12 2.11
N ARG A 29 -7.76 -6.79 2.11
CA ARG A 29 -6.61 -6.02 2.59
C ARG A 29 -6.74 -5.70 4.07
N TRP A 30 -5.64 -5.84 4.79
CA TRP A 30 -5.55 -5.65 6.22
C TRP A 30 -4.48 -4.61 6.55
N ARG A 31 -4.76 -3.75 7.54
CA ARG A 31 -3.80 -2.81 8.08
C ARG A 31 -3.73 -2.91 9.59
N CYS A 32 -2.52 -2.94 10.11
CA CYS A 32 -2.26 -2.81 11.54
C CYS A 32 -2.28 -1.33 11.92
N ARG A 33 -3.07 -0.94 12.94
CA ARG A 33 -3.11 0.45 13.39
C ARG A 33 -1.82 0.86 14.15
N PRO A 34 -1.29 0.04 15.09
CA PRO A 34 -0.07 0.38 15.83
C PRO A 34 1.20 0.52 14.97
N CYS A 35 1.52 -0.49 14.14
CA CYS A 35 2.79 -0.52 13.40
C CYS A 35 2.65 -0.23 11.90
N HIS A 36 1.45 0.14 11.45
CA HIS A 36 1.12 0.47 10.06
C HIS A 36 1.37 -0.63 9.00
N GLU A 37 1.78 -1.83 9.42
CA GLU A 37 1.96 -2.98 8.54
C GLU A 37 0.71 -3.34 7.75
N THR A 38 0.93 -3.80 6.52
CA THR A 38 -0.12 -4.18 5.59
C THR A 38 0.01 -5.64 5.15
N ALA A 39 -1.13 -6.31 5.01
CA ALA A 39 -1.19 -7.70 4.55
C ALA A 39 -2.42 -7.92 3.67
N GLU A 40 -2.35 -8.93 2.82
CA GLU A 40 -3.47 -9.39 2.00
C GLU A 40 -3.84 -10.83 2.38
N GLU A 41 -5.15 -11.10 2.40
CA GLU A 41 -5.71 -12.44 2.54
C GLU A 41 -6.52 -12.76 1.29
N ILE A 42 -6.15 -13.86 0.62
CA ILE A 42 -6.91 -14.40 -0.51
C ILE A 42 -7.65 -15.64 -0.02
N ARG A 43 -8.97 -15.67 -0.21
CA ARG A 43 -9.80 -16.86 -0.03
C ARG A 43 -10.30 -17.32 -1.38
N LEU A 44 -10.07 -18.58 -1.68
CA LEU A 44 -10.49 -19.23 -2.91
C LEU A 44 -11.55 -20.27 -2.59
N SER A 45 -12.65 -20.27 -3.33
CA SER A 45 -13.58 -21.39 -3.34
C SER A 45 -12.89 -22.68 -3.81
N PRO A 46 -13.45 -23.86 -3.49
CA PRO A 46 -12.94 -25.14 -3.95
C PRO A 46 -12.55 -25.17 -5.43
N GLY A 47 -13.41 -24.70 -6.33
CA GLY A 47 -13.21 -24.80 -7.78
C GLY A 47 -11.93 -24.14 -8.35
N TYR A 48 -11.18 -23.36 -7.56
CA TYR A 48 -9.87 -22.84 -7.96
C TYR A 48 -8.69 -23.81 -7.76
N ARG A 49 -8.73 -24.69 -6.75
CA ARG A 49 -7.57 -25.51 -6.35
C ARG A 49 -7.89 -26.92 -5.83
N GLY A 50 -9.15 -27.34 -5.78
CA GLY A 50 -9.52 -28.72 -5.40
C GLY A 50 -10.89 -28.83 -4.73
N SER A 51 -11.05 -29.81 -3.85
CA SER A 51 -12.30 -29.98 -3.08
C SER A 51 -12.46 -28.97 -1.95
N ASP A 52 -11.35 -28.37 -1.49
CA ASP A 52 -11.32 -27.53 -0.30
C ASP A 52 -11.08 -26.06 -0.63
N SER A 53 -11.69 -25.18 0.17
CA SER A 53 -11.41 -23.76 0.11
C SER A 53 -9.95 -23.49 0.49
N THR A 54 -9.25 -22.68 -0.29
CA THR A 54 -7.84 -22.33 -0.02
C THR A 54 -7.75 -20.94 0.60
N ARG A 55 -6.89 -20.77 1.61
CA ARG A 55 -6.62 -19.49 2.26
C ARG A 55 -5.13 -19.15 2.18
N ILE A 56 -4.82 -18.03 1.55
CA ILE A 56 -3.44 -17.53 1.38
C ILE A 56 -3.32 -16.22 2.14
N ARG A 57 -2.21 -16.03 2.88
CA ARG A 57 -1.91 -14.79 3.60
C ARG A 57 -0.46 -14.39 3.33
N TYR A 58 -0.25 -13.12 3.02
CA TYR A 58 1.09 -12.58 2.81
C TYR A 58 1.17 -11.13 3.25
N ALA A 59 2.37 -10.73 3.71
CA ALA A 59 2.67 -9.33 3.96
C ALA A 59 2.79 -8.60 2.61
N VAL A 60 2.11 -7.46 2.50
CA VAL A 60 2.31 -6.56 1.36
C VAL A 60 3.45 -5.65 1.78
N ALA A 61 4.62 -5.84 1.18
CA ALA A 61 5.72 -4.91 1.37
C ALA A 61 5.20 -3.51 1.05
N SER A 62 5.29 -2.59 2.02
CA SER A 62 5.09 -1.18 1.77
C SER A 62 5.96 -0.84 0.57
N ARG A 63 5.35 -0.52 -0.58
CA ARG A 63 6.09 -0.02 -1.73
C ARG A 63 7.00 1.06 -1.16
N PRO A 64 8.33 1.02 -1.34
CA PRO A 64 9.18 2.08 -0.81
C PRO A 64 8.55 3.37 -1.31
N ALA A 65 8.18 4.25 -0.38
CA ALA A 65 7.70 5.56 -0.74
C ALA A 65 8.75 6.06 -1.72
N SER A 66 8.34 6.37 -2.95
CA SER A 66 9.21 7.12 -3.84
C SER A 66 9.53 8.38 -3.07
N HIS A 67 10.70 8.41 -2.42
CA HIS A 67 11.29 9.61 -1.88
C HIS A 67 11.61 10.44 -3.12
N VAL A 68 10.57 11.06 -3.69
CA VAL A 68 10.74 12.26 -4.49
C VAL A 68 11.22 13.27 -3.46
N THR A 69 12.54 13.28 -3.27
CA THR A 69 13.23 14.40 -2.71
C THR A 69 12.95 15.53 -3.68
N VAL A 70 11.84 16.25 -3.48
CA VAL A 70 11.66 17.54 -4.09
C VAL A 70 12.86 18.33 -3.58
N PRO A 71 13.82 18.72 -4.43
CA PRO A 71 14.91 19.55 -3.96
C PRO A 71 14.24 20.78 -3.36
N ARG A 72 14.43 20.94 -2.05
CA ARG A 72 14.08 22.16 -1.33
C ARG A 72 14.69 23.28 -2.15
N ARG A 73 13.86 24.10 -2.80
CA ARG A 73 14.34 25.31 -3.48
C ARG A 73 15.12 26.08 -2.42
N VAL A 74 16.44 25.96 -2.48
CA VAL A 74 17.37 26.77 -1.70
C VAL A 74 17.00 28.18 -2.07
N GLY A 75 16.57 28.94 -1.06
CA GLY A 75 16.12 30.31 -1.23
C GLY A 75 17.09 31.04 -2.13
N ALA A 76 16.57 31.52 -3.27
CA ALA A 76 17.31 32.41 -4.13
C ALA A 76 17.82 33.56 -3.25
N LYS A 77 19.14 33.61 -3.04
CA LYS A 77 19.79 34.82 -2.58
C LYS A 77 19.29 35.92 -3.52
N ARG A 78 18.66 36.95 -2.93
CA ARG A 78 18.27 38.18 -3.62
C ARG A 78 19.50 38.69 -4.38
N GLY A 79 19.57 38.38 -5.67
CA GLY A 79 20.45 39.06 -6.60
C GLY A 79 19.92 40.47 -6.73
N THR A 80 20.71 41.42 -6.25
CA THR A 80 20.47 42.85 -6.38
C THR A 80 20.34 43.18 -7.86
N CYS A 81 19.15 43.54 -8.33
CA CYS A 81 19.00 44.19 -9.63
C CYS A 81 19.57 45.61 -9.50
N THR A 82 20.81 45.82 -9.91
CA THR A 82 21.31 47.15 -10.25
C THR A 82 20.81 47.49 -11.64
N TYR A 83 19.81 48.38 -11.70
CA TYR A 83 19.46 49.14 -12.89
C TYR A 83 20.57 50.16 -13.13
N ALA A 84 21.26 50.05 -14.27
CA ALA A 84 22.05 51.14 -14.84
C ALA A 84 21.55 51.32 -16.28
N GLY A 85 20.79 52.39 -16.48
CA GLY A 85 20.47 52.90 -17.80
C GLY A 85 21.62 53.70 -18.40
N ALA A 86 21.34 54.20 -19.61
CA ALA A 86 22.16 54.95 -20.57
C ALA A 86 23.04 54.03 -21.45
N ILE A 87 22.80 53.97 -22.76
CA ILE A 87 22.57 55.07 -23.73
C ILE A 87 21.53 54.70 -24.79
#